data_AF-A0AAD5VCP1-F1
#
_entry.id   AF-A0AAD5VCP1-F1
#
_cell.length_a   1.000
_cell.length_b   1.000
_cell.length_c   1.000
_cell.angle_alpha   90.00
_cell.angle_beta   90.00
_cell.angle_gamma   90.00
#
_symmetry.space_group_name_H-M   'P 1'
#
loop_
_entity.id
_entity.type
_entity.pdbx_description
1 polymer ?
#
loop_
_entity_poly.entity_id
_entity_poly.type
_entity_poly.pdbx_seq_one_letter_code
_entity_poly.pdbx_strand_id
1 'polypeptide(L)' 'MMCPGLTSAGGYLPPPDAALPAGTPVAIHAEGKEHAVGVGITKLSTEDMRKINKGVGVETVTYLGDDLWAIQKL' A
#
# COMPACT_ATOMS: atom_id res chain seq x y z
N MET A 1 -2.74 3.94 -4.32
CA MET A 1 -3.59 2.75 -4.12
C MET A 1 -4.96 3.16 -3.56
N MET A 2 -6.04 2.70 -4.19
CA MET A 2 -7.41 3.01 -3.77
C MET A 2 -7.92 2.00 -2.73
N CYS A 3 -8.72 2.45 -1.75
CA CYS A 3 -9.27 1.57 -0.70
C CYS A 3 -9.98 0.32 -1.26
N PRO A 4 -10.83 0.39 -2.31
CA PRO A 4 -11.47 -0.79 -2.90
C PRO A 4 -10.52 -1.88 -3.39
N GLY A 5 -9.31 -1.54 -3.81
CA GLY A 5 -8.32 -2.55 -4.22
C GLY A 5 -7.81 -3.35 -3.03
N LEU A 6 -7.61 -2.68 -1.89
CA LEU A 6 -7.06 -3.24 -0.65
C LEU A 6 -8.09 -4.06 0.14
N THR A 7 -9.37 -3.83 -0.10
CA THR A 7 -10.52 -4.52 0.55
C THR A 7 -11.21 -5.53 -0.38
N SER A 8 -10.72 -5.70 -1.61
CA SER A 8 -11.22 -6.69 -2.55
C SER A 8 -10.90 -8.13 -2.11
N ALA A 9 -11.43 -9.14 -2.80
CA ALA A 9 -11.19 -10.55 -2.46
C ALA A 9 -9.69 -10.95 -2.50
N GLY A 10 -8.89 -10.36 -3.38
CA GLY A 10 -7.43 -10.53 -3.43
C GLY A 10 -6.66 -9.40 -2.71
N GLY A 11 -7.38 -8.45 -2.11
CA GLY A 11 -6.81 -7.35 -1.34
C GLY A 11 -6.41 -7.80 0.05
N TYR A 12 -5.36 -7.20 0.59
CA TYR A 12 -4.92 -7.43 1.95
C TYR A 12 -4.68 -6.11 2.68
N LEU A 13 -5.18 -6.06 3.91
CA LEU A 13 -4.84 -5.09 4.93
C LEU A 13 -4.46 -5.87 6.19
N PRO A 14 -3.56 -5.34 7.04
CA PRO A 14 -3.27 -5.94 8.35
C PRO A 14 -4.53 -6.18 9.18
N PRO A 15 -4.57 -7.23 10.01
CA PRO A 15 -5.67 -7.46 10.94
C PRO A 15 -5.76 -6.34 12.00
N PRO A 16 -6.90 -6.20 12.71
CA PRO A 16 -7.13 -5.07 13.63
C PRO A 16 -6.12 -4.93 14.78
N ASP A 17 -5.53 -6.04 15.24
CA ASP A 17 -4.47 -6.08 16.25
C ASP A 17 -3.11 -5.59 15.73
N ALA A 18 -2.95 -5.52 14.41
CA ALA A 18 -1.79 -4.97 13.71
C ALA A 18 -2.18 -3.76 12.82
N ALA A 19 -3.25 -3.05 13.18
CA ALA A 19 -3.74 -1.91 12.41
C ALA A 19 -2.68 -0.81 12.30
N LEU A 20 -2.59 -0.20 11.11
CA LEU A 20 -1.64 0.88 10.86
C LEU A 20 -2.36 2.23 10.88
N PRO A 21 -1.80 3.26 11.55
CA PRO A 21 -2.34 4.61 11.48
C PRO A 21 -2.05 5.24 10.11
N ALA A 22 -2.77 6.33 9.80
CA ALA A 22 -2.44 7.20 8.66
C ALA A 22 -1.02 7.79 8.83
N GLY A 23 -0.33 8.05 7.73
CA GLY A 23 1.05 8.54 7.70
C GLY A 23 2.12 7.46 7.88
N THR A 24 1.74 6.18 7.90
CA THR A 24 2.66 5.05 8.07
C THR A 24 3.31 4.67 6.73
N PRO A 25 4.65 4.62 6.64
CA PRO A 25 5.33 4.06 5.48
C PRO A 25 5.05 2.54 5.37
N VAL A 26 4.74 2.08 4.17
CA VAL A 26 4.37 0.69 3.89
C VAL A 26 5.05 0.16 2.63
N ALA A 27 5.42 -1.12 2.66
CA ALA A 27 5.75 -1.87 1.46
C ALA A 27 4.45 -2.35 0.79
N ILE A 28 4.37 -2.20 -0.53
CA ILE A 28 3.22 -2.61 -1.34
C ILE A 28 3.55 -3.95 -1.98
N HIS A 29 2.79 -4.98 -1.64
CA HIS A 29 2.90 -6.32 -2.20
C HIS A 29 1.78 -6.60 -3.20
N ALA A 30 2.03 -7.52 -4.13
CA ALA A 30 1.06 -8.03 -5.07
C ALA A 30 0.94 -9.55 -4.93
N GLU A 31 -0.26 -10.08 -5.10
CA GLU A 31 -0.52 -11.53 -5.05
C GLU A 31 0.39 -12.28 -6.04
N GLY A 32 0.98 -13.37 -5.59
CA GLY A 32 1.89 -14.19 -6.40
C GLY A 32 3.27 -13.58 -6.66
N LYS A 33 3.63 -12.46 -6.01
CA LYS A 33 4.97 -11.86 -6.06
C LYS A 33 5.66 -11.98 -4.71
N GLU A 34 6.92 -12.43 -4.72
CA GLU A 34 7.74 -12.57 -3.52
C GLU A 34 8.19 -11.20 -2.98
N HIS A 35 8.65 -10.32 -3.87
CA HIS A 35 9.18 -9.01 -3.50
C HIS A 35 8.10 -7.92 -3.55
N ALA A 36 8.29 -6.88 -2.72
CA ALA A 36 7.47 -5.68 -2.79
C ALA A 36 7.60 -5.01 -4.16
N VAL A 37 6.48 -4.55 -4.71
CA VAL A 37 6.39 -3.87 -6.02
C VAL A 37 6.41 -2.35 -5.90
N GLY A 38 6.39 -1.83 -4.67
CA GLY A 38 6.56 -0.40 -4.41
C GLY A 38 6.53 -0.06 -2.94
N VAL A 39 6.71 1.22 -2.65
CA VAL A 39 6.68 1.80 -1.31
C VAL A 39 5.69 2.97 -1.33
N GLY A 40 4.90 3.08 -0.26
CA GLY A 40 3.93 4.14 -0.12
C GLY A 40 3.77 4.63 1.31
N ILE A 41 2.91 5.62 1.49
CA ILE A 41 2.52 6.16 2.80
C ILE A 41 0.99 6.06 2.92
N THR A 42 0.49 5.53 4.03
CA THR A 42 -0.96 5.44 4.27
C THR A 42 -1.57 6.85 4.37
N LYS A 43 -2.68 7.10 3.67
CA LYS A 43 -3.48 8.35 3.80
C LYS A 43 -4.61 8.22 4.81
N LEU A 44 -5.05 7.00 5.07
CA LEU A 44 -6.08 6.63 6.05
C LEU A 44 -5.51 5.55 6.97
N SER A 45 -6.12 5.32 8.13
CA SER A 45 -5.81 4.12 8.90
C SER A 45 -6.31 2.86 8.17
N THR A 46 -5.71 1.69 8.41
CA THR A 46 -6.16 0.44 7.78
C THR A 46 -7.61 0.10 8.13
N GLU A 47 -8.06 0.49 9.33
CA GLU A 47 -9.44 0.32 9.76
C GLU A 47 -10.40 1.25 9.01
N ASP A 48 -10.01 2.51 8.77
CA ASP A 48 -10.81 3.44 7.97
C ASP A 48 -10.88 3.00 6.51
N MET A 49 -9.79 2.44 5.97
CA MET A 49 -9.79 1.87 4.61
C MET A 49 -10.84 0.75 4.48
N ARG A 50 -10.94 -0.15 5.47
CA ARG A 50 -11.97 -1.21 5.52
C ARG A 50 -13.38 -0.64 5.62
N LYS A 51 -13.61 0.30 6.54
CA LYS A 51 -14.94 0.84 6.86
C LYS A 51 -15.50 1.74 5.75
N ILE A 52 -14.69 2.67 5.25
CA ILE A 52 -15.12 3.68 4.27
C ILE A 52 -15.12 3.09 2.87
N ASN A 53 -14.13 2.24 2.57
CA ASN A 53 -13.98 1.57 1.27
C ASN A 53 -14.07 2.51 0.06
N LYS A 54 -13.53 3.73 0.19
CA LYS A 54 -13.55 4.77 -0.86
C LYS A 54 -12.34 5.68 -0.72
N GLY A 55 -11.88 6.23 -1.85
CA GLY A 55 -10.77 7.18 -1.88
C GLY A 55 -9.39 6.50 -1.91
N VAL A 56 -8.35 7.31 -1.70
CA VAL A 56 -6.95 6.90 -1.72
C VAL A 56 -6.57 6.39 -0.33
N GLY A 57 -6.23 5.10 -0.23
CA GLY A 57 -5.79 4.48 1.03
C GLY A 57 -4.28 4.62 1.25
N VAL A 58 -3.48 4.44 0.20
CA VAL A 58 -2.02 4.59 0.23
C VAL A 58 -1.59 5.48 -0.92
N GLU A 59 -0.80 6.50 -0.65
CA GLU A 59 -0.09 7.30 -1.65
C GLU A 59 1.22 6.60 -2.01
N THR A 60 1.44 6.36 -3.30
CA THR A 60 2.65 5.69 -3.79
C THR A 60 3.81 6.70 -3.83
N VAL A 61 4.95 6.35 -3.25
CA VAL A 61 6.17 7.17 -3.25
C VAL A 61 7.12 6.73 -4.36
N THR A 62 7.35 5.42 -4.48
CA THR A 62 8.18 4.81 -5.53
C THR A 62 7.67 3.40 -5.84
N TYR A 63 7.95 2.89 -7.03
CA TYR A 63 7.54 1.57 -7.47
C TYR A 63 8.53 0.95 -8.45
N LEU A 64 8.43 -0.37 -8.63
CA LEU A 64 9.25 -1.12 -9.55
C LEU A 64 9.10 -0.58 -10.98
N GLY A 65 10.20 -0.06 -11.55
CA GLY A 65 10.23 0.48 -12.92
C GLY A 65 10.01 1.99 -13.03
N ASP A 66 9.93 2.73 -11.92
CA ASP A 66 9.98 4.20 -11.95
C ASP A 66 11.41 4.73 -12.15
N ASP A 67 11.54 6.06 -12.20
CA ASP A 67 12.83 6.72 -12.41
C ASP A 67 13.82 6.44 -11.27
N LEU A 68 13.36 6.29 -10.03
CA LEU A 68 14.23 5.97 -8.90
C LEU A 68 14.78 4.54 -9.03
N TRP A 69 13.94 3.60 -9.45
CA TRP A 69 14.34 2.23 -9.75
C TRP A 69 15.39 2.16 -10.87
N ALA A 70 15.31 3.04 -11.87
CA ALA A 70 16.27 3.09 -12.97
C ALA A 70 17.69 3.52 -12.52
N ILE A 71 17.82 4.17 -11.36
CA ILE A 71 19.10 4.57 -10.78
C ILE A 71 19.77 3.34 -10.14
N GLN A 72 20.67 2.69 -10.89
CA GLN A 72 21.37 1.49 -10.44
C GLN A 72 22.63 1.77 -9.62
N LYS A 73 23.13 3.01 -9.64
CA LYS A 73 24.32 3.47 -8.93
C LYS A 73 24.11 4.92 -8.51
N LEU A 74 24.58 5.26 -7.31
CA LEU A 74 24.63 6.62 -6.78
C LEU A 74 25.81 7.39 -7.36
#